data_AF-A0A845DMB3-F1
#
_entry.id   AF-A0A845DMB3-F1
#
_cell.length_a   1.000
_cell.length_b   1.000
_cell.length_c   1.000
_cell.angle_alpha   90.00
_cell.angle_beta   90.00
_cell.angle_gamma   90.00
#
_symmetry.space_group_name_H-M   'P 1'
#
loop_
_entity.id
_entity.type
_entity.pdbx_description
1 polymer ?
#
loop_
_entity_poly.entity_id
_entity_poly.type
_entity_poly.pdbx_seq_one_letter_code
_entity_poly.pdbx_strand_id
1 'polypeptide(L)'
;MDRVEGKAGVMREYRQAFFKQDFVMSYETTKSMEFEQRGTGEVIHMLMNKEITIVRDPDRVEDTESWRPVHNTSLRRFRKKTNQGQTPTSYGYPVTFNSAEELSTYLQKQIQQPER
;
A
#
# COMPACT_ATOMS: atom_id res chain seq x y z
N MET A 1 24.59 -14.66 18.43
CA MET A 1 24.35 -13.21 18.54
C MET A 1 23.51 -12.83 17.35
N ASP A 2 22.21 -13.14 17.38
CA ASP A 2 21.33 -12.85 16.26
C ASP A 2 20.65 -11.51 16.52
N ARG A 3 21.09 -10.53 15.74
CA ARG A 3 20.65 -9.15 15.81
C ARG A 3 19.14 -9.11 15.63
N VAL A 4 18.46 -8.63 16.66
CA VAL A 4 17.14 -8.03 16.55
C VAL A 4 17.31 -6.77 15.69
N GLU A 5 17.32 -6.91 14.37
CA GLU A 5 16.86 -5.82 13.50
C GLU A 5 15.37 -5.67 13.77
N GLY A 6 15.08 -4.94 14.85
CA GLY A 6 13.73 -4.74 15.33
C GLY A 6 12.87 -4.13 14.23
N LYS A 7 11.56 -4.40 14.28
CA LYS A 7 10.54 -3.89 13.33
C LYS A 7 10.77 -2.44 12.87
N ALA A 8 11.33 -1.57 13.71
CA ALA A 8 11.69 -0.20 13.37
C ALA A 8 12.71 -0.05 12.21
N GLY A 9 13.73 -0.92 12.14
CA GLY A 9 14.75 -0.90 11.08
C GLY A 9 14.14 -1.28 9.74
N VAL A 10 13.43 -2.40 9.72
CA VAL A 10 12.66 -2.90 8.58
C VAL A 10 11.70 -1.83 8.06
N MET A 11 10.89 -1.22 8.95
CA MET A 11 9.96 -0.14 8.58
C MET A 11 10.65 1.10 8.00
N ARG A 12 11.89 1.39 8.40
CA ARG A 12 12.67 2.50 7.85
C ARG A 12 13.06 2.24 6.40
N GLU A 13 13.44 1.02 6.06
CA GLU A 13 13.83 0.63 4.70
C GLU A 13 12.63 0.71 3.74
N TYR A 14 11.47 0.22 4.17
CA TYR A 14 10.25 0.32 3.37
C TYR A 14 9.85 1.77 3.12
N ARG A 15 9.91 2.66 4.14
CA ARG A 15 9.68 4.10 3.94
C ARG A 15 10.65 4.71 2.94
N GLN A 16 11.93 4.32 2.98
CA GLN A 16 12.92 4.82 2.02
C GLN A 16 12.59 4.38 0.59
N ALA A 17 12.01 3.19 0.39
CA ALA A 17 11.57 2.76 -0.94
C ALA A 17 10.51 3.70 -1.52
N PHE A 18 9.54 4.13 -0.71
CA PHE A 18 8.54 5.13 -1.13
C PHE A 18 9.17 6.49 -1.42
N PHE A 19 10.03 7.00 -0.54
CA PHE A 19 10.64 8.32 -0.71
C PHE A 19 11.57 8.41 -1.94
N LYS A 20 12.23 7.31 -2.32
CA LYS A 20 13.03 7.25 -3.57
C LYS A 20 12.18 7.40 -4.83
N GLN A 21 10.87 7.25 -4.73
CA GLN A 21 9.91 7.20 -5.82
C GLN A 21 8.93 8.38 -5.78
N ASP A 22 9.33 9.49 -5.15
CA ASP A 22 8.55 10.73 -5.00
C ASP A 22 7.18 10.56 -4.31
N PHE A 23 7.02 9.49 -3.53
CA PHE A 23 5.91 9.39 -2.61
C PHE A 23 6.17 10.21 -1.36
N VAL A 24 5.13 10.88 -0.87
CA VAL A 24 5.12 11.53 0.42
C VAL A 24 4.14 10.84 1.35
N MET A 25 4.51 10.70 2.62
CA MET A 25 3.59 10.17 3.61
C MET A 25 2.54 11.23 3.94
N SER A 26 1.27 10.91 3.71
CA SER A 26 0.13 11.81 3.98
C SER A 26 -0.54 11.50 5.32
N TYR A 27 -0.50 10.24 5.77
CA TYR A 27 -1.15 9.82 7.00
C TYR A 27 -0.46 8.61 7.64
N GLU A 28 -0.45 8.54 8.97
CA GLU A 28 0.11 7.40 9.72
C GLU A 28 -0.84 7.01 10.85
N THR A 29 -1.02 5.70 11.02
CA THR A 29 -1.78 5.10 12.13
C THR A 29 -0.97 3.96 12.71
N THR A 30 -1.41 3.40 13.84
CA THR A 30 -0.79 2.20 14.42
C THR A 30 -0.94 0.92 13.57
N LYS A 31 -1.75 0.95 12.50
CA LYS A 31 -2.02 -0.22 11.64
C LYS A 31 -1.59 -0.05 10.19
N SER A 32 -1.45 1.18 9.73
CA SER A 32 -1.08 1.48 8.34
C SER A 32 -0.49 2.87 8.17
N MET A 33 0.26 3.03 7.08
CA MET A 33 0.80 4.31 6.60
C MET A 33 0.22 4.58 5.21
N GLU A 34 -0.16 5.83 4.93
CA GLU A 34 -0.65 6.29 3.62
C GLU A 34 0.45 7.11 2.95
N PHE A 35 0.68 6.82 1.67
CA PHE A 35 1.63 7.50 0.82
C PHE A 35 0.93 8.01 -0.43
N GLU A 36 1.23 9.24 -0.83
CA GLU A 36 0.72 9.86 -2.06
C GLU A 36 1.89 10.18 -2.99
N GLN A 37 1.81 9.75 -4.25
CA GLN A 37 2.79 10.05 -5.29
C GLN A 37 2.57 11.47 -5.82
N ARG A 38 3.59 12.33 -5.80
CA ARG A 38 3.45 13.77 -6.11
C ARG A 38 3.08 14.10 -7.57
N GLY A 39 3.47 13.29 -8.53
CA GLY A 39 3.21 13.46 -9.97
C GLY A 39 1.90 12.84 -10.48
N THR A 40 1.42 11.75 -9.87
CA THR A 40 0.23 10.99 -10.33
C THR A 40 -0.95 11.08 -9.37
N GLY A 41 -0.74 11.61 -8.16
CA GLY A 41 -1.72 11.59 -7.07
C GLY A 41 -2.12 10.17 -6.65
N GLU A 42 -1.31 9.15 -6.99
CA GLU A 42 -1.59 7.76 -6.61
C GLU A 42 -1.44 7.62 -5.09
N VAL A 43 -2.48 7.07 -4.47
CA VAL A 43 -2.51 6.82 -3.03
C VAL A 43 -2.30 5.34 -2.78
N ILE A 44 -1.30 5.04 -1.96
CA ILE A 44 -0.93 3.69 -1.55
C ILE A 44 -1.00 3.59 -0.03
N HIS A 45 -1.65 2.54 0.47
CA HIS A 45 -1.64 2.22 1.89
C HIS A 45 -0.72 1.04 2.18
N MET A 46 0.27 1.24 3.05
CA MET A 46 1.12 0.17 3.58
C MET A 46 0.54 -0.34 4.90
N LEU A 47 0.21 -1.62 4.98
CA LEU A 47 -0.26 -2.27 6.21
C LEU A 47 0.92 -2.76 7.05
N MET A 48 0.81 -2.64 8.38
CA MET A 48 1.84 -3.08 9.34
C MET A 48 1.54 -4.48 9.89
N ASN A 49 1.44 -5.47 8.99
CA ASN A 49 1.26 -6.89 9.27
C ASN A 49 2.60 -7.66 9.27
N LYS A 50 2.58 -8.99 9.38
CA LYS A 50 3.79 -9.84 9.39
C LYS A 50 4.62 -9.70 8.10
N GLU A 51 3.95 -9.46 6.98
CA GLU A 51 4.51 -9.22 5.66
C GLU A 51 4.08 -7.82 5.21
N ILE A 52 4.92 -7.07 4.50
CA ILE A 52 4.55 -5.71 4.10
C ILE A 52 3.58 -5.78 2.95
N THR A 53 2.37 -5.27 3.16
CA THR A 53 1.30 -5.27 2.17
C THR A 53 0.99 -3.84 1.73
N ILE A 54 1.10 -3.57 0.44
CA ILE A 54 0.49 -2.38 -0.18
C ILE A 54 -0.94 -2.70 -0.52
N VAL A 55 -1.84 -1.76 -0.31
CA VAL A 55 -3.20 -1.81 -0.85
C VAL A 55 -3.32 -0.73 -1.92
N ARG A 56 -3.72 -1.14 -3.13
CA ARG A 56 -4.00 -0.26 -4.27
C ARG A 56 -5.47 0.14 -4.33
N ASP A 57 -5.68 1.34 -4.87
CA ASP A 57 -7.01 1.90 -5.08
C ASP A 57 -7.78 1.07 -6.10
N PRO A 58 -8.98 0.57 -5.78
CA PRO A 58 -9.78 -0.20 -6.72
C PRO A 58 -10.14 0.54 -8.01
N ASP A 59 -10.14 1.87 -8.01
CA ASP A 59 -10.46 2.67 -9.20
C ASP A 59 -9.25 2.82 -10.16
N ARG A 60 -8.06 2.34 -9.78
CA ARG A 60 -6.79 2.42 -10.55
C ARG A 60 -6.13 1.07 -10.83
N VAL A 61 -6.92 -0.01 -10.77
CA VAL A 61 -6.42 -1.34 -11.07
C VAL A 61 -7.33 -1.98 -12.11
N GLU A 62 -6.76 -2.26 -13.28
CA GLU A 62 -7.40 -3.05 -14.33
C GLU A 62 -7.28 -4.56 -14.00
N ASP A 63 -8.25 -5.35 -14.46
CA ASP A 63 -8.24 -6.83 -14.36
C ASP A 63 -8.20 -7.41 -12.92
N THR A 64 -9.07 -6.88 -12.06
CA THR A 64 -9.18 -7.27 -10.65
C THR A 64 -10.17 -8.40 -10.36
N GLU A 65 -10.77 -9.02 -11.39
CA GLU A 65 -11.83 -10.02 -11.21
C GLU A 65 -11.38 -11.24 -10.39
N SER A 66 -10.11 -11.62 -10.49
CA SER A 66 -9.52 -12.72 -9.74
C SER A 66 -8.93 -12.32 -8.39
N TRP A 67 -8.83 -11.02 -8.09
CA TRP A 67 -8.17 -10.52 -6.90
C TRP A 67 -9.12 -10.48 -5.72
N ARG A 68 -8.64 -10.92 -4.55
CA ARG A 68 -9.41 -10.83 -3.31
C ARG A 68 -9.19 -9.45 -2.67
N PRO A 69 -10.22 -8.60 -2.59
CA PRO A 69 -10.07 -7.29 -1.96
C PRO A 69 -9.89 -7.42 -0.45
N VAL A 70 -9.17 -6.47 0.14
CA VAL A 70 -9.09 -6.29 1.59
C VAL A 70 -9.95 -5.12 2.00
N HIS A 71 -10.73 -5.29 3.06
CA HIS A 71 -11.53 -4.22 3.66
C HIS A 71 -10.81 -3.67 4.88
N ASN A 72 -10.58 -2.37 4.92
CA ASN A 72 -9.93 -1.73 6.06
C ASN A 72 -10.37 -0.27 6.18
N THR A 73 -10.72 0.15 7.40
CA THR A 73 -11.17 1.51 7.71
C THR A 73 -10.06 2.56 7.57
N SER A 74 -8.79 2.14 7.50
CA SER A 74 -7.68 3.04 7.20
C SER A 74 -7.55 3.41 5.72
N LEU A 75 -8.23 2.71 4.81
CA LEU A 75 -8.26 2.99 3.36
C LEU A 75 -9.22 4.14 3.03
N ARG A 76 -9.16 5.24 3.78
CA ARG A 76 -10.21 6.27 3.83
C ARG A 76 -10.48 6.93 2.48
N ARG A 77 -9.47 6.97 1.61
CA ARG A 77 -9.56 7.55 0.26
C ARG A 77 -10.09 6.56 -0.78
N PHE A 78 -10.10 5.27 -0.47
CA PHE A 78 -10.57 4.24 -1.40
C PHE A 78 -12.09 4.09 -1.35
N ARG A 79 -12.63 3.61 -2.47
CA ARG A 79 -14.05 3.32 -2.63
C ARG A 79 -14.56 2.38 -1.53
N LYS A 80 -15.79 2.63 -1.09
CA LYS A 80 -16.48 1.78 -0.11
C LYS A 80 -17.34 0.76 -0.82
N LYS A 81 -17.36 -0.46 -0.28
CA LYS A 81 -18.27 -1.53 -0.72
C LYS A 81 -18.99 -2.09 0.48
N THR A 82 -20.30 -2.30 0.31
CA THR A 82 -21.14 -2.98 1.30
C THR A 82 -20.82 -4.47 1.23
N ASN A 83 -20.32 -5.05 2.31
CA ASN A 83 -20.16 -6.49 2.43
C ASN A 83 -21.37 -7.05 3.17
N GLN A 84 -22.22 -7.85 2.50
CA GLN A 84 -23.32 -8.63 3.09
C GLN A 84 -24.23 -7.85 4.06
N GLY A 85 -24.67 -6.64 3.69
CA GLY A 85 -25.60 -5.84 4.51
C GLY A 85 -24.97 -5.12 5.71
N GLN A 86 -23.65 -5.16 5.88
CA GLN A 86 -22.93 -4.40 6.90
C GLN A 86 -22.59 -2.97 6.43
N THR A 87 -22.19 -2.11 7.37
CA THR A 87 -21.74 -0.74 7.10
C THR A 87 -20.68 -0.71 5.98
N PRO A 88 -20.85 0.14 4.95
CA PRO A 88 -19.90 0.25 3.86
C PRO A 88 -18.48 0.54 4.37
N THR A 89 -17.55 -0.35 4.03
CA THR A 89 -16.15 -0.22 4.43
C THR A 89 -15.28 -0.05 3.20
N SER A 90 -14.29 0.84 3.31
CA SER A 90 -13.32 1.05 2.23
C SER A 90 -12.56 -0.24 1.93
N TYR A 91 -12.33 -0.50 0.65
CA TYR A 91 -11.63 -1.69 0.19
C TYR A 91 -10.57 -1.34 -0.84
N GLY A 92 -9.60 -2.22 -1.00
CA GLY A 92 -8.65 -2.15 -2.09
C GLY A 92 -7.95 -3.47 -2.30
N TYR A 93 -6.97 -3.48 -3.18
CA TYR A 93 -6.35 -4.70 -3.67
C TYR A 93 -4.94 -4.87 -3.08
N PRO A 94 -4.71 -5.91 -2.25
CA PRO A 94 -3.45 -6.10 -1.56
C PRO A 94 -2.38 -6.67 -2.51
N VAL A 95 -1.15 -6.17 -2.38
CA VAL A 95 0.06 -6.71 -2.96
C VAL A 95 1.08 -6.84 -1.83
N THR A 96 1.53 -8.07 -1.57
CA THR A 96 2.43 -8.38 -0.46
C THR A 96 3.85 -8.52 -0.97
N PHE A 97 4.81 -8.00 -0.20
CA PHE A 97 6.24 -8.05 -0.52
C PHE A 97 7.02 -8.71 0.62
N ASN A 98 8.05 -9.47 0.23
CA ASN A 98 8.96 -10.14 1.15
C ASN A 98 10.17 -9.27 1.50
N SER A 99 10.48 -8.23 0.71
CA SER A 99 11.59 -7.32 0.97
C SER A 99 11.32 -5.88 0.50
N ALA A 100 12.06 -4.91 1.06
CA ALA A 100 12.01 -3.52 0.63
C ALA A 100 12.54 -3.32 -0.80
N GLU A 101 13.44 -4.19 -1.26
CA GLU A 101 13.95 -4.19 -2.63
C GLU A 101 12.87 -4.63 -3.64
N GLU A 102 12.11 -5.68 -3.30
CA GLU A 102 10.97 -6.14 -4.09
C GLU A 102 9.93 -5.02 -4.23
N LEU A 103 9.62 -4.36 -3.10
CA LEU A 103 8.75 -3.19 -3.09
C LEU A 103 9.31 -2.06 -3.99
N SER A 104 10.58 -1.69 -3.82
CA SER A 104 11.17 -0.59 -4.59
C SER A 104 11.13 -0.88 -6.09
N THR A 105 11.38 -2.13 -6.48
CA THR A 105 11.31 -2.57 -7.88
C THR A 105 9.88 -2.50 -8.41
N TYR A 106 8.90 -2.90 -7.58
CA TYR A 106 7.49 -2.79 -7.92
C TYR A 106 7.07 -1.33 -8.15
N LEU A 107 7.37 -0.43 -7.21
CA LEU A 107 7.03 1.00 -7.31
C LEU A 107 7.65 1.65 -8.55
N GLN A 108 8.92 1.34 -8.85
CA GLN A 108 9.60 1.85 -10.04
C GLN A 108 8.88 1.44 -11.33
N LYS A 109 8.44 0.18 -11.43
CA LYS A 109 7.71 -0.33 -12.61
C LYS A 109 6.33 0.31 -12.77
N GLN A 110 5.65 0.62 -11.67
CA GLN A 110 4.33 1.27 -11.71
C GLN A 110 4.43 2.74 -12.12
N ILE A 111 5.42 3.50 -11.62
CA ILE A 111 5.61 4.91 -12.01
C ILE A 111 5.99 5.04 -13.49
N GLN A 112 6.71 4.06 -14.05
CA GLN A 112 7.11 4.06 -15.45
C GLN A 112 6.02 3.57 -16.41
N GLN A 113 4.93 3.03 -15.89
CA GLN A 113 3.74 2.71 -16.65
C GLN A 113 2.67 3.75 -16.31
N PRO A 114 2.67 4.94 -16.94
CA PRO A 114 1.48 5.77 -16.89
C PRO A 114 0.34 4.92 -17.44
N GLU A 115 -0.70 4.70 -16.64
CA GLU A 115 -1.96 4.15 -17.13
C GLU A 115 -2.32 4.92 -18.42
N ARG A 116 -2.48 4.15 -19.50
CA ARG A 116 -2.68 4.66 -20.86
C ARG A 116 -4.11 5.12 -21.09
#